data_AF-A0A2K3PN46-F1
#
_entry.id   AF-A0A2K3PN46-F1
#
_cell.length_a   1.000
_cell.length_b   1.000
_cell.length_c   1.000
_cell.angle_alpha   90.00
_cell.angle_beta   90.00
_cell.angle_gamma   90.00
#
_symmetry.space_group_name_H-M   'P 1'
#
loop_
_entity.id
_entity.type
_entity.pdbx_description
1 polymer ?
#
loop_
_entity_poly.entity_id
_entity_poly.type
_entity_poly.pdbx_seq_one_letter_code
_entity_poly.pdbx_strand_id
1 'polypeptide(L)' 'MPTDENLVKRGCVVVSVCVLCFAHLETTVHLFLSCPFAQQLRCWLGSLLHYVLVTNSITSLLSQLGGVITC' A
#
# COMPACT_ATOMS: atom_id res chain seq x y z
N MET A 1 -12.96 -25.38 -10.23
CA MET A 1 -12.89 -23.90 -10.32
C MET A 1 -11.41 -23.53 -10.35
N PRO A 2 -10.92 -22.67 -11.26
CA PRO A 2 -9.52 -22.30 -11.30
C PRO A 2 -9.28 -21.24 -10.23
N THR A 3 -9.16 -21.68 -8.99
CA THR A 3 -8.73 -20.82 -7.89
C THR A 3 -7.24 -20.52 -8.07
N ASP A 4 -6.83 -19.30 -7.78
CA ASP A 4 -5.45 -18.79 -7.81
C ASP A 4 -4.43 -19.76 -7.20
N GLU A 5 -4.80 -20.43 -6.11
CA GLU A 5 -4.03 -21.50 -5.45
C GLU A 5 -3.57 -22.63 -6.39
N ASN A 6 -4.41 -23.01 -7.35
CA ASN A 6 -4.12 -24.08 -8.32
C ASN A 6 -3.23 -23.59 -9.48
N LEU A 7 -3.20 -22.28 -9.73
CA LEU A 7 -2.33 -21.65 -10.74
C LEU A 7 -0.90 -21.47 -10.18
N VAL A 8 -0.77 -21.07 -8.91
CA VAL A 8 0.52 -20.97 -8.22
C VAL A 8 1.23 -22.33 -8.15
N LYS A 9 0.51 -23.42 -7.82
CA LYS A 9 1.06 -24.78 -7.79
C LYS A 9 1.63 -25.27 -9.13
N ARG A 10 1.22 -24.67 -10.25
CA ARG A 10 1.70 -25.00 -11.59
C ARG A 10 2.83 -24.09 -12.07
N GLY A 11 3.39 -23.26 -11.19
CA GLY A 11 4.45 -22.31 -11.53
C GLY A 11 3.94 -21.08 -12.29
N CYS A 12 2.63 -20.86 -12.33
CA CYS A 12 2.06 -19.66 -12.92
C CYS A 12 2.15 -18.52 -11.89
N VAL A 13 2.84 -17.44 -12.23
CA VAL A 13 2.83 -16.20 -11.44
C VAL A 13 1.42 -15.62 -11.55
N VAL A 14 0.62 -15.78 -10.51
CA VAL A 14 -0.68 -15.11 -10.41
C VAL A 14 -0.39 -13.64 -10.14
N VAL A 15 -0.46 -12.85 -11.20
CA VAL A 15 -0.31 -11.39 -11.17
C VAL A 15 -1.61 -10.85 -10.55
N SER A 16 -1.69 -10.85 -9.22
CA SER A 16 -2.84 -10.29 -8.51
C SER A 16 -2.91 -8.81 -8.83
N VAL A 17 -3.99 -8.37 -9.49
CA VAL A 17 -4.27 -6.95 -9.64
C VAL A 17 -4.65 -6.41 -8.26
N CYS A 18 -4.16 -5.23 -7.90
CA CYS A 18 -4.44 -4.61 -6.62
C CYS A 18 -5.95 -4.49 -6.40
N VAL A 19 -6.45 -5.13 -5.35
CA VAL A 19 -7.89 -5.12 -5.01
C VAL A 19 -8.41 -3.75 -4.56
N LEU A 20 -7.52 -2.79 -4.33
CA LEU A 20 -7.89 -1.45 -3.86
C LEU A 20 -8.06 -0.46 -5.01
N CYS A 21 -7.26 -0.58 -6.07
CA CYS A 21 -7.34 0.33 -7.22
C CYS A 21 -7.79 -0.34 -8.52
N PHE A 22 -7.78 -1.67 -8.57
CA PHE A 22 -8.08 -2.52 -9.74
C PHE A 22 -7.35 -2.13 -11.03
N ALA A 23 -6.28 -1.34 -10.95
CA ALA A 23 -5.62 -0.73 -12.10
C ALA A 23 -4.16 -1.16 -12.26
N HIS A 24 -3.50 -1.60 -11.18
CA HIS A 24 -2.08 -1.93 -11.17
C HIS A 24 -1.82 -3.27 -10.48
N LEU A 25 -0.64 -3.84 -10.70
CA LEU A 25 -0.17 -5.02 -9.98
C LEU A 25 -0.16 -4.79 -8.47
N GLU A 26 -0.70 -5.75 -7.73
CA GLU A 26 -0.61 -5.82 -6.29
C GLU A 26 0.84 -6.16 -5.90
N THR A 27 1.57 -5.12 -5.54
CA THR A 27 2.87 -5.25 -4.87
C THR A 27 2.78 -4.55 -3.53
N THR A 28 3.60 -4.92 -2.54
CA THR A 28 3.66 -4.21 -1.26
C THR A 28 3.98 -2.72 -1.47
N VAL A 29 4.86 -2.40 -2.41
CA VAL A 29 5.15 -1.01 -2.80
C VAL A 29 3.89 -0.33 -3.32
N HIS A 30 3.16 -0.94 -4.26
CA HIS A 30 1.92 -0.35 -4.75
C HIS A 30 0.88 -0.21 -3.63
N LEU A 31 0.57 -1.28 -2.90
CA LEU A 31 -0.42 -1.32 -1.82
C LEU A 31 -0.23 -0.22 -0.79
N PHE A 32 1.01 0.05 -0.39
CA PHE A 32 1.29 1.02 0.66
C PHE A 32 1.68 2.40 0.14
N LEU A 33 2.42 2.50 -0.97
CA LEU A 33 3.07 3.74 -1.44
C LEU A 33 2.43 4.37 -2.67
N SER A 34 2.05 3.56 -3.65
CA SER A 34 1.70 4.07 -4.99
C SER A 34 0.21 3.88 -5.33
N CYS A 35 -0.54 3.15 -4.52
CA CYS A 35 -1.95 2.90 -4.75
C CYS A 35 -2.73 4.21 -4.53
N PRO A 36 -3.61 4.62 -5.46
CA PRO A 36 -4.45 5.80 -5.31
C PRO A 36 -5.24 5.80 -4.00
N PHE A 37 -5.75 4.62 -3.60
CA PHE A 37 -6.42 4.45 -2.31
C PHE A 37 -5.47 4.74 -1.13
N ALA A 38 -4.26 4.18 -1.16
CA ALA A 38 -3.27 4.42 -0.12
C ALA A 38 -2.83 5.88 -0.06
N GLN A 39 -2.77 6.57 -1.19
CA GLN A 39 -2.48 8.00 -1.26
C GLN A 39 -3.59 8.82 -0.58
N GLN A 40 -4.86 8.51 -0.85
CA GLN A 40 -5.99 9.15 -0.17
C GLN A 40 -5.97 8.88 1.34
N LEU A 41 -5.68 7.63 1.75
CA LEU A 41 -5.56 7.28 3.16
C LEU A 41 -4.45 8.09 3.87
N ARG A 42 -3.30 8.27 3.21
CA ARG A 42 -2.20 9.10 3.70
C ARG A 42 -2.57 10.57 3.79
N CYS A 43 -3.29 11.10 2.80
CA CYS A 43 -3.78 12.49 2.84
C CYS A 43 -4.76 12.68 4.00
N TRP A 44 -5.68 11.74 4.21
CA TRP A 44 -6.60 11.76 5.34
C TRP A 44 -5.85 11.69 6.69
N LEU A 45 -4.93 10.73 6.82
CA LEU A 45 -4.12 10.58 8.03
C LEU A 45 -3.26 11.82 8.29
N GLY A 46 -2.66 12.38 7.24
CA GLY A 46 -1.91 13.63 7.31
C GLY A 46 -2.77 14.83 7.72
N SER A 47 -4.01 14.90 7.24
CA SER A 47 -4.95 15.95 7.64
C SER A 47 -5.31 15.87 9.13
N LEU A 48 -5.42 14.66 9.69
CA LEU A 48 -5.64 14.46 11.13
C LEU A 48 -4.43 14.85 11.97
N LEU A 49 -3.22 14.57 11.45
CA LEU A 49 -1.96 14.81 12.16
C LEU A 49 -1.37 16.21 11.88
N HIS A 50 -2.04 17.04 11.06
CA HIS A 50 -1.50 18.30 10.54
C HIS A 50 -0.11 18.14 9.89
N TYR A 51 0.15 16.99 9.23
CA TYR A 51 1.45 16.65 8.66
C TYR A 51 1.33 16.09 7.23
N VAL A 52 2.27 16.42 6.37
CA VAL A 52 2.27 15.97 4.97
C VAL A 52 3.09 14.68 4.82
N LEU A 53 2.40 13.54 4.66
CA LEU A 53 2.99 12.21 4.52
C LEU A 53 3.37 11.93 3.04
N VAL A 54 4.36 12.66 2.52
CA VAL A 54 4.91 12.44 1.16
C VAL A 54 6.19 11.63 1.28
N THR A 55 6.08 10.31 1.17
CA THR A 55 7.24 9.42 1.23
C THR A 55 7.15 8.28 0.22
N ASN A 56 8.30 8.02 -0.41
CA ASN A 56 8.53 6.95 -1.39
C ASN A 56 9.03 5.67 -0.72
N SER A 57 9.05 5.63 0.61
CA SER A 57 9.53 4.51 1.42
C SER A 57 8.70 4.35 2.68
N ILE A 58 8.36 3.11 3.01
CA ILE A 58 7.56 2.75 4.19
C ILE A 58 8.30 3.14 5.47
N THR A 59 9.63 3.00 5.50
CA THR A 59 10.48 3.37 6.65
C THR A 59 10.35 4.84 7.00
N SER A 60 10.42 5.74 6.00
CA SER A 60 10.26 7.17 6.20
C SER A 60 8.85 7.54 6.67
N LEU A 61 7.83 6.81 6.21
CA LEU A 61 6.45 7.00 6.66
C LEU A 61 6.29 6.60 8.13
N LEU A 62 6.84 5.44 8.51
CA LEU A 62 6.80 4.96 9.89
C LEU A 62 7.61 5.85 10.84
N SER A 63 8.75 6.40 10.39
CA SER A 63 9.52 7.33 11.21
C SER A 63 8.77 8.65 11.44
N GLN A 64 8.02 9.14 10.44
CA GLN A 64 7.17 10.33 10.58
C GLN A 64 6.01 10.10 11.55
N LEU A 65 5.40 8.92 11.52
CA LEU A 65 4.34 8.55 12.48
C LEU A 65 4.87 8.26 13.89
N GLY A 66 6.06 7.67 14.01
CA GLY A 66 6.69 7.34 15.28
C GLY A 66 7.00 8.58 16.14
N GLY A 67 7.28 9.73 15.52
CA GLY A 67 7.46 11.00 16.23
C GLY A 67 6.17 11.61 16.79
N VAL A 68 5.00 11.18 16.30
CA VAL A 68 3.68 11.71 16.71
C VAL A 68 3.16 11.00 17.98
N ILE A 69 3.57 9.76 18.25
CA ILE A 69 3.09 8.97 19.40
C ILE A 69 3.82 9.34 20.70
N THR A 70 4.95 10.04 20.61
CA THR A 70 5.78 10.42 21.77
C THR A 70 5.52 11.82 22.33
N CYS A 71 4.43 12.50 21.94
CA CYS A 71 4.01 13.77 22.52
C CYS A 71 2.91 13.58 23.59
#